data_AF-A0A344UQP3-F1
#
_entry.id   AF-A0A344UQP3-F1
#
_cell.length_a   1.000
_cell.length_b   1.000
_cell.length_c   1.000
_cell.angle_alpha   90.00
_cell.angle_beta   90.00
_cell.angle_gamma   90.00
#
_symmetry.space_group_name_H-M   'P 1'
#
loop_
_entity.id
_entity.type
_entity.pdbx_description
1 polymer ?
#
loop_
_entity_poly.entity_id
_entity_poly.type
_entity_poly.pdbx_seq_one_letter_code
_entity_poly.pdbx_strand_id
1 'polypeptide(L)'
;MTGLIEDRCLPMFGAASRIDDTDTRISHLQLDLGTRMAELRGELPESLDGHFCRAYLHFDHELESVRCGLEEVHDMLVRDARQCLASLSEAVADRPATVKLRG
;
A
#
# COMPACT_ATOMS: atom_id res chain seq x y z
N MET A 1 -20.23 -9.83 -16.72
CA MET A 1 -20.12 -9.58 -15.26
C MET A 1 -18.66 -9.65 -14.85
N THR A 2 -17.96 -10.73 -15.22
CA THR A 2 -16.48 -10.87 -15.15
C THR A 2 -15.73 -9.69 -15.75
N GLY A 3 -16.02 -9.27 -16.99
CA GLY A 3 -15.32 -8.13 -17.62
C GLY A 3 -15.42 -6.81 -16.85
N LEU A 4 -16.56 -6.47 -16.24
CA LEU A 4 -16.70 -5.21 -15.48
C LEU A 4 -15.99 -5.23 -14.12
N ILE A 5 -15.89 -6.42 -13.50
CA ILE A 5 -15.12 -6.62 -12.26
C ILE A 5 -13.62 -6.59 -12.58
N GLU A 6 -13.23 -7.24 -13.67
CA GLU A 6 -11.86 -7.27 -14.21
C GLU A 6 -11.37 -5.89 -14.65
N ASP A 7 -12.25 -5.06 -15.24
CA ASP A 7 -11.88 -3.75 -15.77
C ASP A 7 -11.88 -2.65 -14.70
N ARG A 8 -12.64 -2.80 -13.60
CA ARG A 8 -12.85 -1.70 -12.63
C ARG A 8 -12.34 -2.02 -11.24
N CYS A 9 -12.68 -3.17 -10.67
CA CYS A 9 -12.37 -3.44 -9.26
C CYS A 9 -11.03 -4.18 -9.08
N LEU A 10 -10.67 -5.13 -9.97
CA LEU A 10 -9.37 -5.83 -9.90
C LEU A 10 -8.15 -4.92 -10.05
N PRO A 11 -8.13 -3.88 -10.90
CA PRO A 11 -6.98 -2.99 -11.01
C PRO A 11 -6.70 -2.22 -9.72
N MET A 12 -7.74 -1.85 -8.96
CA MET A 12 -7.61 -1.17 -7.67
C MET A 12 -7.03 -2.10 -6.60
N PHE A 13 -7.52 -3.35 -6.49
CA PHE A 13 -6.91 -4.34 -5.60
C PHE A 13 -5.45 -4.67 -6.00
N GLY A 14 -5.18 -4.77 -7.30
CA GLY A 14 -3.82 -4.96 -7.79
C GLY A 14 -2.90 -3.77 -7.49
N ALA A 15 -3.42 -2.54 -7.51
CA ALA A 15 -2.67 -1.36 -7.11
C ALA A 15 -2.40 -1.34 -5.60
N ALA A 16 -3.41 -1.64 -4.77
CA ALA A 16 -3.26 -1.77 -3.32
C ALA A 16 -2.20 -2.80 -2.94
N SER A 17 -2.23 -3.99 -3.56
CA SER A 17 -1.22 -5.03 -3.33
C SER A 17 0.21 -4.58 -3.67
N ARG A 18 0.40 -3.79 -4.74
CA ARG A 18 1.74 -3.26 -5.06
C ARG A 18 2.21 -2.21 -4.07
N ILE A 19 1.28 -1.49 -3.44
CA ILE A 19 1.58 -0.54 -2.38
C ILE A 19 2.06 -1.29 -1.13
N ASP A 20 1.37 -2.36 -0.73
CA ASP A 20 1.80 -3.21 0.39
C ASP A 20 3.20 -3.82 0.16
N ASP A 21 3.46 -4.31 -1.05
CA ASP A 21 4.79 -4.81 -1.43
C ASP A 21 5.86 -3.72 -1.31
N THR A 22 5.51 -2.48 -1.63
CA THR A 22 6.40 -1.32 -1.54
C THR A 22 6.65 -0.94 -0.09
N ASP A 23 5.62 -0.88 0.75
CA ASP A 23 5.76 -0.61 2.20
C ASP A 23 6.64 -1.67 2.89
N THR A 24 6.42 -2.94 2.55
CA THR A 24 7.25 -4.05 3.05
C THR A 24 8.72 -3.87 2.66
N ARG A 25 8.99 -3.46 1.41
CA ARG A 25 10.36 -3.21 0.94
C ARG A 25 11.00 -2.00 1.64
N ILE A 26 10.24 -0.93 1.88
CA ILE A 26 10.73 0.23 2.63
C ILE A 26 11.09 -0.19 4.06
N SER A 27 10.23 -0.96 4.72
CA SER A 27 10.47 -1.47 6.07
C SER A 27 11.76 -2.30 6.16
N HIS A 28 12.01 -3.17 5.17
CA HIS A 28 13.27 -3.92 5.10
C HIS A 28 14.49 -3.02 4.89
N LEU A 29 14.39 -1.99 4.06
CA LEU A 29 15.49 -1.03 3.84
C LEU A 29 15.77 -0.19 5.10
N GLN A 30 14.75 0.18 5.87
CA GLN A 30 14.91 0.87 7.16
C GLN A 30 15.65 -0.01 8.16
N LEU A 31 15.28 -1.29 8.24
CA LEU A 31 15.94 -2.26 9.12
C LEU A 31 17.42 -2.45 8.74
N ASP A 32 17.70 -2.64 7.44
CA ASP A 32 19.08 -2.79 6.95
C ASP A 32 19.90 -1.53 7.23
N LEU A 33 19.35 -0.34 6.93
CA LEU A 33 20.01 0.92 7.25
C LEU A 33 20.29 1.04 8.75
N GLY A 34 19.30 0.79 9.61
CA GLY A 34 19.48 0.85 11.07
C GLY A 34 20.56 -0.11 11.57
N THR A 35 20.65 -1.30 10.98
CA THR A 35 21.71 -2.28 11.28
C THR A 35 23.09 -1.74 10.89
N ARG A 36 23.24 -1.24 9.66
CA ARG A 36 24.50 -0.63 9.17
C ARG A 36 24.92 0.57 9.99
N MET A 37 23.95 1.37 10.42
CA MET A 37 24.18 2.54 11.25
C MET A 37 24.71 2.16 12.63
N ALA A 38 24.15 1.10 13.24
CA ALA A 38 24.62 0.58 14.51
C ALA A 38 26.05 0.01 14.42
N GLU A 39 26.38 -0.68 13.32
CA GLU A 39 27.73 -1.17 13.03
C GLU A 39 28.72 0.01 12.90
N LEU A 40 28.39 1.02 12.10
CA LEU A 40 29.26 2.17 11.84
C LEU A 40 29.48 3.04 13.07
N ARG A 41 28.51 3.12 13.97
CA ARG A 41 28.57 4.00 15.15
C ARG A 41 29.80 3.75 16.04
N GLY A 42 30.22 2.49 16.17
CA GLY A 42 31.42 2.14 16.95
C GLY A 42 32.73 2.63 16.34
N GLU A 43 32.72 2.99 15.06
CA GLU A 43 33.89 3.44 14.29
C GLU A 43 33.89 4.96 14.04
N LEU A 44 32.78 5.64 14.34
CA LEU A 44 32.66 7.09 14.11
C LEU A 44 33.44 7.89 15.15
N PRO A 45 34.20 8.90 14.72
CA PRO A 45 34.73 9.92 15.63
C PRO A 45 33.60 10.57 16.44
N GLU A 46 33.83 10.82 17.73
CA GLU A 46 32.83 11.45 18.62
C GLU A 46 32.29 12.80 18.08
N SER A 47 33.12 13.53 17.34
CA SER A 47 32.74 14.79 16.70
C SER A 47 31.69 14.64 15.58
N LEU A 48 31.54 13.45 15.01
CA LEU A 48 30.61 13.15 13.93
C LEU A 48 29.38 12.36 14.39
N ASP A 49 29.47 11.59 15.48
CA ASP A 49 28.37 10.76 16.01
C ASP A 49 27.06 11.56 16.14
N GLY A 50 27.11 12.73 16.79
CA GLY A 50 25.92 13.55 17.01
C GLY A 50 25.27 14.10 15.74
N HIS A 51 26.05 14.46 14.71
CA HIS A 51 25.49 14.91 13.43
C HIS A 51 24.84 13.76 12.66
N PHE A 52 25.50 12.61 12.70
CA PHE A 52 25.07 11.42 11.99
C PHE A 52 23.80 10.82 12.60
N CYS A 53 23.72 10.73 13.93
CA CYS A 53 22.50 10.30 14.63
C CYS A 53 21.30 11.20 14.30
N ARG A 54 21.48 12.54 14.26
CA ARG A 54 20.39 13.46 13.91
C ARG A 54 19.92 13.28 12.46
N ALA A 55 20.86 13.12 11.53
CA ALA A 55 20.52 12.89 10.12
C ALA A 55 19.73 11.59 9.94
N TYR A 56 20.14 10.51 10.62
CA TYR A 56 19.44 9.24 10.59
C TYR A 56 18.03 9.31 11.19
N LEU A 57 17.87 9.93 12.35
CA LEU A 57 16.55 10.11 12.97
C LEU A 57 15.61 10.94 12.09
N HIS A 58 16.14 11.97 11.41
CA HIS A 58 15.34 12.75 10.47
C HIS A 58 14.94 11.91 9.25
N PHE A 59 15.88 11.15 8.68
CA PHE A 59 15.58 10.25 7.56
C PHE A 59 14.51 9.21 7.92
N ASP A 60 14.59 8.62 9.11
CA ASP A 60 13.61 7.64 9.59
C ASP A 60 12.21 8.26 9.77
N HIS A 61 12.17 9.51 10.25
CA HIS A 61 10.91 10.27 10.35
C HIS A 61 10.28 10.55 8.98
N GLU A 62 11.07 10.98 7.99
CA GLU A 62 10.58 11.23 6.63
C GLU A 62 10.10 9.93 5.97
N LEU A 63 10.77 8.80 6.20
CA LEU A 63 10.33 7.50 5.70
C LEU A 63 9.02 7.06 6.35
N GLU A 64 8.85 7.24 7.65
CA GLU A 64 7.58 6.94 8.31
C GLU A 64 6.44 7.79 7.72
N SER A 65 6.69 9.07 7.42
CA SER A 65 5.71 9.91 6.73
C SER A 65 5.33 9.37 5.34
N VAL A 66 6.30 8.84 4.58
CA VAL A 66 6.03 8.19 3.28
C VAL A 66 5.17 6.94 3.48
N ARG A 67 5.49 6.12 4.48
CA ARG A 67 4.75 4.88 4.78
C ARG A 67 3.30 5.16 5.18
N CYS A 68 3.05 6.15 6.03
CA CYS A 68 1.69 6.59 6.34
C CYS A 68 0.93 7.02 5.08
N GLY A 69 1.56 7.77 4.18
CA GLY A 69 0.94 8.16 2.91
C GLY A 69 0.62 6.97 1.99
N LEU A 70 1.48 5.94 1.99
CA LEU A 70 1.22 4.69 1.26
C LEU A 70 0.02 3.94 1.85
N GLU A 71 -0.05 3.82 3.18
CA GLU A 71 -1.17 3.18 3.89
C GLU A 71 -2.50 3.88 3.60
N GLU A 72 -2.53 5.22 3.63
CA GLU A 72 -3.72 6.00 3.29
C GLU A 72 -4.22 5.72 1.86
N VAL A 73 -3.29 5.65 0.89
CA VAL A 73 -3.64 5.35 -0.51
C VAL A 73 -4.10 3.91 -0.67
N HIS A 74 -3.44 2.95 0.00
CA HIS A 74 -3.87 1.55 0.05
C HIS A 74 -5.33 1.46 0.54
N ASP A 75 -5.64 2.09 1.66
CA ASP A 75 -6.97 2.02 2.28
C ASP A 75 -8.05 2.63 1.39
N MET A 76 -7.75 3.75 0.73
CA MET A 76 -8.65 4.33 -0.27
C MET A 76 -8.92 3.37 -1.42
N LEU A 77 -7.87 2.76 -1.99
CA LEU A 77 -8.02 1.81 -3.10
C LEU A 77 -8.83 0.58 -2.70
N VAL A 78 -8.58 0.01 -1.51
CA VAL A 78 -9.31 -1.15 -1.01
C VAL A 78 -10.78 -0.80 -0.75
N ARG A 79 -11.06 0.36 -0.14
CA ARG A 79 -12.42 0.83 0.11
C ARG A 79 -13.19 1.01 -1.21
N ASP A 80 -12.59 1.72 -2.16
CA ASP A 80 -13.22 2.03 -3.44
C ASP A 80 -13.42 0.75 -4.28
N ALA A 81 -12.48 -0.21 -4.23
CA ALA A 81 -12.62 -1.51 -4.85
C ALA A 81 -13.77 -2.34 -4.26
N ARG A 82 -13.94 -2.32 -2.93
CA ARG A 82 -15.06 -2.99 -2.26
C ARG A 82 -16.39 -2.34 -2.62
N GLN A 83 -16.46 -1.01 -2.67
CA GLN A 83 -17.68 -0.28 -3.05
C GLN A 83 -18.05 -0.52 -4.52
N CYS A 84 -17.05 -0.55 -5.41
CA CYS A 84 -17.18 -0.95 -6.81
C CYS A 84 -17.81 -2.33 -6.93
N LEU A 85 -17.28 -3.30 -6.19
CA LEU A 85 -17.77 -4.69 -6.21
C LEU A 85 -19.21 -4.80 -5.69
N ALA A 86 -19.54 -4.11 -4.59
CA ALA A 86 -20.89 -4.09 -4.03
C ALA A 86 -21.91 -3.51 -5.03
N SER A 87 -21.59 -2.38 -5.66
CA SER A 87 -22.45 -1.72 -6.64
C SER A 87 -22.71 -2.61 -7.88
N LEU A 88 -21.69 -3.36 -8.32
CA LEU A 88 -21.83 -4.31 -9.43
C LEU A 88 -22.69 -5.51 -9.06
N SER A 89 -22.66 -5.94 -7.79
CA SER A 89 -23.48 -7.04 -7.28
C SER A 89 -24.97 -6.66 -7.21
N GLU A 90 -25.28 -5.47 -6.71
CA GLU A 90 -26.66 -4.95 -6.62
C GLU A 90 -27.30 -4.77 -8.00
N ALA A 91 -26.56 -4.23 -8.98
CA ALA A 91 -27.03 -4.06 -10.36
C ALA A 91 -27.38 -5.39 -11.08
N VAL A 92 -26.94 -6.52 -10.53
CA VAL A 92 -27.25 -7.87 -11.04
C VAL A 92 -28.50 -8.43 -10.36
N ALA A 93 -28.67 -8.18 -9.07
CA ALA A 93 -29.84 -8.61 -8.30
C ALA A 93 -31.14 -7.94 -8.79
N ASP A 94 -31.08 -6.70 -9.25
CA ASP A 94 -32.23 -5.92 -9.73
C ASP A 94 -32.65 -6.20 -11.19
N ARG A 95 -31.99 -7.13 -11.89
CA ARG A 95 -32.40 -7.51 -13.25
C ARG A 95 -33.60 -8.45 -13.19
N PRO A 96 -34.80 -8.05 -13.67
CA PRO A 96 -35.92 -8.97 -13.74
C PRO A 96 -35.56 -10.13 -14.67
N ALA A 97 -35.83 -11.36 -14.23
CA ALA A 97 -35.62 -12.57 -15.00
C ALA A 97 -36.55 -12.58 -16.23
N THR A 98 -36.16 -11.92 -17.32
CA THR A 98 -36.83 -12.08 -18.61
C THR A 98 -36.37 -13.40 -19.24
N VAL A 99 -36.80 -14.52 -18.66
CA VAL A 99 -36.78 -15.82 -19.32
C VAL A 99 -38.01 -15.86 -20.23
N LYS A 100 -37.82 -15.57 -21.52
CA LYS A 100 -38.80 -15.97 -22.53
C LYS A 100 -38.71 -17.49 -22.68
N LEU A 101 -39.58 -18.21 -22.01
CA LEU A 101 -39.95 -19.57 -22.42
C LEU A 101 -40.74 -19.44 -23.74
N ARG A 102 -40.13 -19.82 -24.86
CA ARG A 102 -40.86 -20.13 -26.09
C ARG A 102 -40.86 -21.65 -26.24
N GLY A 103 -42.08 -22.20 -26.29
CA GLY A 103 -42.35 -23.56 -26.73
C GLY A 103 -42.42 -23.70 -28.24
#